data_AF-L7T0X2-F1
#
_entry.id   AF-L7T0X2-F1
#
_cell.length_a   1.000
_cell.length_b   1.000
_cell.length_c   1.000
_cell.angle_alpha   90.00
_cell.angle_beta   90.00
_cell.angle_gamma   90.00
#
_symmetry.space_group_name_H-M   'P 1'
#
loop_
_entity.id
_entity.type
_entity.pdbx_description
1 polymer ?
#
loop_
_entity_poly.entity_id
_entity_poly.type
_entity_poly.pdbx_seq_one_letter_code
_entity_poly.pdbx_strand_id
1 'polypeptide(L)'
;GAKKKTADTDTTTDLYKASFMAGGGAFGYKMNDIRVDVEGLYSQLSKDTLDVAPTPAIADSLTAFSGLVNVYYDIAIEDMPITPYVGVGVGAAYISTPLATAVSSQNGKFAFAGQARAGVSYD
;
A
#
# COMPACT_ATOMS: atom_id res chain seq x y z
N GLY A 1 -22.82 15.18 -0.99
CA GLY A 1 -21.50 14.67 -0.58
C GLY A 1 -21.60 14.11 0.83
N ALA A 2 -20.73 13.17 1.20
CA ALA A 2 -20.69 12.62 2.54
C ALA A 2 -20.06 13.62 3.53
N LYS A 3 -20.37 13.49 4.82
CA LYS A 3 -19.78 14.31 5.89
C LYS A 3 -19.35 13.43 7.03
N LYS A 4 -18.17 13.68 7.61
CA LYS A 4 -17.72 12.97 8.82
C LYS A 4 -18.53 13.43 10.03
N LYS A 5 -18.67 12.56 11.02
CA LYS A 5 -19.23 12.90 12.33
C LYS A 5 -18.16 13.54 13.21
N THR A 6 -17.67 14.69 12.77
CA THR A 6 -16.64 15.52 13.45
C THR A 6 -17.11 16.98 13.43
N ALA A 7 -16.48 17.88 14.20
CA ALA A 7 -16.82 19.32 14.20
C ALA A 7 -16.60 20.03 12.84
N ASP A 8 -16.03 19.31 11.87
CA ASP A 8 -15.85 19.76 10.51
C ASP A 8 -17.11 19.47 9.68
N THR A 9 -17.78 20.54 9.24
CA THR A 9 -19.05 20.48 8.50
C THR A 9 -18.87 20.29 7.00
N ASP A 10 -17.62 20.24 6.53
CA ASP A 10 -17.31 20.15 5.10
C ASP A 10 -17.59 18.76 4.52
N THR A 11 -17.79 18.76 3.21
CA THR A 11 -17.95 17.51 2.47
C THR A 11 -16.61 16.78 2.45
N THR A 12 -16.60 15.51 2.86
CA THR A 12 -15.40 14.69 2.90
C THR A 12 -15.34 13.72 1.73
N THR A 13 -14.14 13.48 1.24
CA THR A 13 -13.80 12.36 0.34
C THR A 13 -13.12 11.21 1.08
N ASP A 14 -12.78 11.41 2.36
CA ASP A 14 -12.12 10.40 3.19
C ASP A 14 -13.18 9.57 3.92
N LEU A 15 -13.57 8.46 3.30
CA LEU A 15 -14.69 7.63 3.72
C LEU A 15 -14.28 6.43 4.59
N TYR A 16 -12.98 6.18 4.74
CA TYR A 16 -12.42 5.02 5.42
C TYR A 16 -11.36 5.46 6.43
N LYS A 17 -11.38 4.86 7.61
CA LYS A 17 -10.36 5.13 8.63
C LYS A 17 -9.11 4.31 8.32
N ALA A 18 -7.95 4.95 8.49
CA ALA A 18 -6.69 4.23 8.59
C ALA A 18 -6.80 3.19 9.72
N SER A 19 -6.36 1.96 9.44
CA SER A 19 -6.53 0.82 10.34
C SER A 19 -5.17 0.24 10.72
N PHE A 20 -5.07 -0.25 11.94
CA PHE A 20 -3.93 -1.05 12.42
C PHE A 20 -4.03 -2.52 11.98
N MET A 21 -5.13 -2.93 11.33
CA MET A 21 -5.25 -4.25 10.68
C MET A 21 -4.54 -4.25 9.32
N ALA A 22 -3.29 -3.80 9.33
CA ALA A 22 -2.38 -3.88 8.22
C ALA A 22 -1.13 -4.64 8.69
N GLY A 23 -0.72 -5.60 7.88
CA GLY A 23 0.41 -6.46 8.19
C GLY A 23 1.08 -6.88 6.90
N GLY A 24 2.39 -7.05 6.98
CA GLY A 24 3.17 -7.42 5.82
C GLY A 24 4.42 -8.17 6.23
N GLY A 25 4.93 -8.95 5.29
CA GLY A 25 6.18 -9.67 5.43
C GLY A 25 7.01 -9.47 4.18
N ALA A 26 8.32 -9.42 4.37
CA ALA A 26 9.26 -9.45 3.26
C ALA A 26 10.27 -10.57 3.50
N PHE A 27 10.65 -11.25 2.42
CA PHE A 27 11.77 -12.17 2.40
C PHE A 27 12.64 -11.82 1.21
N GLY A 28 13.96 -11.90 1.40
CA GLY A 28 14.90 -11.53 0.36
C GLY A 28 16.15 -12.38 0.38
N TYR A 29 16.81 -12.42 -0.76
CA TYR A 29 18.06 -13.12 -0.96
C TYR A 29 19.09 -12.18 -1.59
N LYS A 30 20.30 -12.19 -1.03
CA LYS A 30 21.43 -11.41 -1.53
C LYS A 30 22.41 -12.34 -2.24
N MET A 31 22.68 -12.04 -3.50
CA MET A 31 23.69 -12.67 -4.36
C MET A 31 24.76 -11.63 -4.67
N ASN A 32 25.85 -11.61 -3.88
CA ASN A 32 26.93 -10.64 -3.99
C ASN A 32 26.40 -9.19 -3.96
N ASP A 33 26.53 -8.46 -5.07
CA ASP A 33 26.11 -7.06 -5.21
C ASP A 33 24.62 -6.90 -5.51
N ILE A 34 23.92 -7.99 -5.88
CA ILE A 34 22.51 -7.98 -6.21
C ILE A 34 21.70 -8.49 -5.03
N ARG A 35 20.68 -7.74 -4.62
CA ARG A 35 19.69 -8.17 -3.62
C ARG A 35 18.33 -8.25 -4.27
N VAL A 36 17.61 -9.33 -4.05
CA VAL A 36 16.20 -9.44 -4.46
C VAL A 36 15.37 -9.60 -3.21
N ASP A 37 14.31 -8.81 -3.06
CA ASP A 37 13.30 -9.02 -2.03
C ASP A 37 11.90 -9.17 -2.64
N VAL A 38 11.06 -9.91 -1.94
CA VAL A 38 9.64 -10.07 -2.23
C VAL A 38 8.89 -9.68 -0.97
N GLU A 39 7.94 -8.77 -1.13
CA GLU A 39 7.13 -8.19 -0.07
C GLU A 39 5.66 -8.50 -0.34
N GLY A 40 4.95 -8.95 0.68
CA GLY A 40 3.51 -9.10 0.68
C GLY A 40 2.89 -8.23 1.75
N LEU A 41 1.90 -7.42 1.38
CA LEU A 41 1.16 -6.57 2.29
C LEU A 41 -0.33 -6.91 2.25
N TYR A 42 -0.95 -6.89 3.42
CA TYR A 42 -2.38 -6.96 3.62
C TYR A 42 -2.83 -5.77 4.43
N SER A 43 -3.95 -5.16 4.07
CA SER A 43 -4.57 -4.09 4.84
C SER A 43 -6.08 -4.14 4.73
N GLN A 44 -6.76 -3.92 5.86
CA GLN A 44 -8.21 -3.76 5.90
C GLN A 44 -8.57 -2.45 6.59
N LEU A 45 -9.27 -1.57 5.87
CA LEU A 45 -9.75 -0.30 6.39
C LEU A 45 -11.25 -0.37 6.65
N SER A 46 -11.68 0.13 7.81
CA SER A 46 -13.09 0.20 8.17
C SER A 46 -13.68 1.54 7.77
N LYS A 47 -14.96 1.54 7.42
CA LYS A 47 -15.73 2.74 7.11
C LYS A 47 -15.68 3.77 8.24
N ASP A 48 -15.57 5.04 7.87
CA ASP A 48 -15.60 6.15 8.83
C ASP A 48 -17.02 6.36 9.39
N THR A 49 -17.12 7.00 10.55
CA THR A 49 -18.39 7.43 11.12
C THR A 49 -18.86 8.67 10.37
N LEU A 50 -19.89 8.49 9.54
CA LEU A 50 -20.42 9.56 8.70
C LEU A 50 -21.72 10.10 9.31
N ASP A 51 -21.85 11.42 9.30
CA ASP A 51 -23.07 12.13 9.72
C ASP A 51 -24.08 12.19 8.57
N VAL A 52 -23.57 12.30 7.34
CA VAL A 52 -24.36 12.19 6.11
C VAL A 52 -23.84 11.01 5.29
N ALA A 53 -24.72 10.03 5.05
CA ALA A 53 -24.38 8.84 4.28
C ALA A 53 -24.06 9.18 2.80
N PRO A 54 -23.06 8.55 2.19
CA PRO A 54 -22.76 8.70 0.77
C PRO A 54 -23.82 8.02 -0.08
N THR A 55 -24.08 8.62 -1.25
CA THR A 55 -24.91 8.03 -2.31
C THR A 55 -24.05 7.92 -3.57
N PRO A 56 -23.80 6.71 -4.11
CA PRO A 56 -24.28 5.41 -3.64
C PRO A 56 -23.66 4.96 -2.32
N ALA A 57 -24.31 4.00 -1.65
CA ALA A 57 -23.84 3.45 -0.38
C ALA A 57 -22.48 2.75 -0.53
N ILE A 58 -21.60 2.96 0.45
CA ILE A 58 -20.24 2.40 0.47
C ILE A 58 -20.14 1.17 1.38
N ALA A 59 -19.19 0.29 1.06
CA ALA A 59 -18.88 -0.92 1.82
C ALA A 59 -18.40 -0.58 3.24
N ASP A 60 -18.72 -1.46 4.20
CA ASP A 60 -18.35 -1.28 5.60
C ASP A 60 -16.85 -1.49 5.86
N SER A 61 -16.18 -2.24 4.99
CA SER A 61 -14.72 -2.41 5.00
C SER A 61 -14.16 -2.46 3.58
N LEU A 62 -12.96 -1.93 3.42
CA LEU A 62 -12.15 -2.02 2.22
C LEU A 62 -10.94 -2.91 2.49
N THR A 63 -10.72 -3.93 1.67
CA THR A 63 -9.56 -4.82 1.79
C THR A 63 -8.60 -4.59 0.64
N ALA A 64 -7.31 -4.51 0.95
CA ALA A 64 -6.24 -4.38 -0.01
C ALA A 64 -5.18 -5.46 0.25
N PHE A 65 -4.78 -6.14 -0.83
CA PHE A 65 -3.62 -7.03 -0.85
C PHE A 65 -2.64 -6.46 -1.86
N SER A 66 -1.36 -6.41 -1.53
CA SER A 66 -0.33 -6.07 -2.51
C SER A 66 0.88 -6.99 -2.40
N GLY A 67 1.53 -7.18 -3.53
CA GLY A 67 2.79 -7.88 -3.65
C GLY A 67 3.77 -7.01 -4.41
N LEU A 68 5.01 -6.92 -3.92
CA LEU A 68 6.08 -6.16 -4.55
C LEU A 68 7.30 -7.06 -4.68
N VAL A 69 8.00 -6.94 -5.80
CA VAL A 69 9.31 -7.55 -6.01
C VAL A 69 10.30 -6.43 -6.24
N ASN A 70 11.38 -6.42 -5.50
CA ASN A 70 12.45 -5.43 -5.63
C ASN A 70 13.77 -6.09 -5.95
N VAL A 71 14.56 -5.40 -6.77
CA VAL A 71 15.94 -5.73 -7.04
C VAL A 71 16.78 -4.52 -6.70
N TYR A 72 17.87 -4.74 -5.96
CA TYR A 72 18.83 -3.72 -5.57
C TYR A 72 20.21 -4.10 -6.03
N TYR A 73 21.00 -3.06 -6.23
CA TYR A 73 22.41 -3.11 -6.51
C TYR A 73 23.14 -2.29 -5.45
N ASP A 74 24.00 -2.96 -4.69
CA ASP A 74 24.87 -2.32 -3.70
C ASP A 74 26.08 -1.72 -4.45
N ILE A 75 26.30 -0.41 -4.29
CA ILE A 75 27.42 0.31 -4.90
C ILE A 75 28.59 0.22 -3.92
N ALA A 76 29.58 -0.60 -4.24
CA ALA A 76 30.82 -0.67 -3.48
C ALA A 76 31.62 0.62 -3.67
N ILE A 77 31.95 1.27 -2.55
CA ILE A 77 32.91 2.37 -2.50
C ILE A 77 33.99 1.97 -1.52
N GLU A 78 35.25 1.95 -1.97
CA GLU A 78 36.39 1.62 -1.12
C GLU A 78 36.56 2.66 0.00
N ASP A 79 36.99 2.21 1.18
CA ASP A 79 37.36 3.02 2.34
C ASP A 79 36.24 3.86 3.00
N MET A 80 34.96 3.47 2.85
CA MET A 80 33.85 4.11 3.57
C MET A 80 33.04 3.15 4.43
N PRO A 81 32.57 3.57 5.62
CA PRO A 81 31.71 2.75 6.49
C PRO A 81 30.25 2.66 6.01
N ILE A 82 29.93 3.22 4.85
CA ILE A 82 28.57 3.25 4.27
C ILE A 82 28.57 2.54 2.91
N THR A 83 27.58 1.68 2.69
CA THR A 83 27.31 1.05 1.40
C THR A 83 26.06 1.66 0.78
N PRO A 84 26.19 2.61 -0.17
CA PRO A 84 25.05 3.09 -0.93
C PRO A 84 24.45 1.97 -1.78
N TYR A 85 23.14 2.00 -1.97
CA TYR A 85 22.43 1.07 -2.84
C TYR A 85 21.36 1.79 -3.63
N VAL A 86 21.11 1.28 -4.83
CA VAL A 86 19.98 1.68 -5.68
C VAL A 86 19.16 0.45 -5.98
N GLY A 87 17.87 0.61 -6.21
CA GLY A 87 17.01 -0.49 -6.56
C GLY A 87 15.79 -0.05 -7.34
N VAL A 88 15.19 -1.01 -7.99
CA VAL A 88 13.93 -0.86 -8.71
C VAL A 88 13.02 -2.01 -8.32
N GLY A 89 11.72 -1.75 -8.32
CA GLY A 89 10.74 -2.76 -8.03
C GLY A 89 9.47 -2.57 -8.82
N VAL A 90 8.73 -3.66 -8.93
CA VAL A 90 7.41 -3.69 -9.53
C VAL A 90 6.47 -4.41 -8.59
N GLY A 91 5.21 -4.00 -8.60
CA GLY A 91 4.21 -4.59 -7.74
C GLY A 91 2.82 -4.54 -8.34
N ALA A 92 1.94 -5.31 -7.73
CA ALA A 92 0.53 -5.28 -8.02
C ALA A 92 -0.25 -5.25 -6.70
N ALA A 93 -1.41 -4.60 -6.72
CA ALA A 93 -2.34 -4.57 -5.63
C ALA A 93 -3.72 -4.97 -6.12
N TYR A 94 -4.46 -5.71 -5.30
CA TYR A 94 -5.89 -5.94 -5.45
C TYR A 94 -6.63 -5.21 -4.33
N ILE A 95 -7.58 -4.36 -4.70
CA ILE A 95 -8.38 -3.58 -3.77
C ILE A 95 -9.85 -3.97 -3.97
N SER A 96 -10.55 -4.32 -2.90
CA SER A 96 -11.97 -4.66 -2.96
C SER A 96 -12.81 -3.45 -3.37
N THR A 97 -14.03 -3.69 -3.84
CA THR A 97 -14.91 -2.61 -4.26
C THR A 97 -15.37 -1.77 -3.07
N PRO A 98 -15.30 -0.42 -3.16
CA PRO A 98 -15.75 0.46 -2.07
C PRO A 98 -17.28 0.62 -2.00
N LEU A 99 -18.07 -0.04 -2.87
CA LEU A 99 -19.53 -0.02 -2.84
C LEU A 99 -20.10 -1.11 -1.93
N ALA A 100 -21.20 -0.80 -1.23
CA ALA A 100 -21.91 -1.76 -0.38
C ALA A 100 -22.47 -2.95 -1.17
N THR A 101 -22.78 -2.75 -2.45
CA THR A 101 -23.20 -3.80 -3.37
C THR A 101 -22.38 -3.68 -4.65
N ALA A 102 -21.66 -4.74 -4.99
CA ALA A 102 -20.88 -4.79 -6.23
C ALA A 102 -21.81 -4.68 -7.44
N VAL A 103 -21.45 -3.82 -8.39
CA VAL A 103 -22.18 -3.68 -9.64
C VAL A 103 -21.53 -4.58 -10.68
N SER A 104 -22.33 -5.34 -11.41
CA SER A 104 -21.84 -6.23 -12.48
C SER A 104 -20.74 -7.21 -12.03
N SER A 105 -20.85 -7.73 -10.80
CA SER A 105 -19.86 -8.64 -10.19
C SER A 105 -18.44 -8.09 -10.08
N GLN A 106 -18.26 -6.77 -10.19
CA GLN A 106 -16.96 -6.13 -9.95
C GLN A 106 -16.70 -6.04 -8.44
N ASN A 107 -16.07 -7.08 -7.88
CA ASN A 107 -15.77 -7.17 -6.45
C ASN A 107 -14.47 -6.47 -6.04
N GLY A 108 -13.68 -5.99 -7.00
CA GLY A 108 -12.47 -5.24 -6.76
C GLY A 108 -11.75 -4.83 -8.04
N LYS A 109 -10.58 -4.21 -7.88
CA LYS A 109 -9.73 -3.72 -8.97
C LYS A 109 -8.27 -4.07 -8.72
N PHE A 110 -7.55 -4.33 -9.80
CA PHE A 110 -6.10 -4.43 -9.76
C PHE A 110 -5.46 -3.06 -10.05
N ALA A 111 -4.36 -2.79 -9.37
CA ALA A 111 -3.46 -1.68 -9.64
C ALA A 111 -2.04 -2.22 -9.78
N PHE A 112 -1.22 -1.54 -10.57
CA PHE A 112 0.19 -1.88 -10.75
C PHE A 112 1.04 -0.71 -10.29
N ALA A 113 2.22 -1.01 -9.75
CA ALA A 113 3.17 -0.02 -9.27
C ALA A 113 4.56 -0.32 -9.81
N GLY A 114 5.29 0.74 -10.17
CA GLY A 114 6.74 0.72 -10.32
C GLY A 114 7.34 1.60 -9.23
N GLN A 115 8.45 1.16 -8.64
CA GLN A 115 9.15 1.91 -7.61
C GLN A 115 10.64 1.98 -7.91
N ALA A 116 11.25 3.11 -7.57
CA ALA A 116 12.68 3.28 -7.49
C ALA A 116 13.05 3.49 -6.02
N ARG A 117 14.13 2.86 -5.57
CA ARG A 117 14.64 2.91 -4.20
C ARG A 117 16.10 3.34 -4.26
N ALA A 118 16.53 4.17 -3.33
CA ALA A 118 17.93 4.51 -3.12
C ALA A 118 18.15 4.72 -1.62
N GLY A 119 19.29 4.27 -1.11
CA GLY A 119 19.60 4.39 0.30
C GLY A 119 21.06 4.10 0.59
N VAL A 120 21.39 4.15 1.88
CA VAL A 120 22.71 3.78 2.39
C VAL A 120 22.52 2.76 3.50
N SER A 121 23.37 1.74 3.51
CA SER A 121 23.48 0.78 4.61
C SER A 121 24.73 1.13 5.41
N TYR A 122 24.64 1.11 6.74
CA TYR A 122 25.77 1.21 7.64
C TYR A 122 26.01 -0.18 8.26
N ASP A 123 27.27 -0.59 8.36
CA ASP A 123 27.67 -1.84 9.03
C ASP A 123 27.87 -1.61 10.53
#